data_AF-A0A6G1EXF5-F1
#
_entry.id   AF-A0A6G1EXF5-F1
#
_cell.length_a   1.000
_cell.length_b   1.000
_cell.length_c   1.000
_cell.angle_alpha   90.00
_cell.angle_beta   90.00
_cell.angle_gamma   90.00
#
_symmetry.space_group_name_H-M   'P 1'
#
loop_
_entity.id
_entity.type
_entity.pdbx_description
1 polymer ?
#
loop_
_entity_poly.entity_id
_entity_poly.type
_entity_poly.pdbx_seq_one_letter_code
_entity_poly.pdbx_strand_id
1 'polypeptide(L)'
;MVGVLLLLGLMPLAAGELLAQLCGNGGNYTANGTYQSNFAGIAATLPSNTSSSPDLFATATAGQAPDAVYALALCRGDVPNATA
;
A
#
# COMPACT_ATOMS: atom_id res chain seq x y z
N MET A 1 4.05 36.19 -9.33
CA MET A 1 3.57 34.82 -9.66
C MET A 1 4.61 33.74 -9.39
N VAL A 2 5.90 33.94 -9.70
CA VAL A 2 6.96 32.93 -9.44
C VAL A 2 7.13 32.59 -7.95
N GLY A 3 7.02 33.58 -7.06
CA GLY A 3 7.17 33.36 -5.61
C GLY A 3 6.10 32.45 -4.99
N VAL A 4 4.85 32.53 -5.46
CA VAL A 4 3.74 31.68 -4.95
C VAL A 4 3.92 30.22 -5.37
N LEU A 5 4.39 29.96 -6.59
CA LEU A 5 4.72 28.61 -7.06
C LEU A 5 5.86 27.96 -6.24
N LEU A 6 6.85 28.75 -5.82
CA LEU A 6 7.98 28.26 -5.01
C LEU A 6 7.54 27.85 -3.58
N LEU A 7 6.53 28.52 -3.03
CA LEU A 7 5.93 28.19 -1.73
C LEU A 7 5.06 26.92 -1.75
N LEU A 8 4.40 26.61 -2.87
CA LEU A 8 3.58 25.40 -3.04
C LEU A 8 4.40 24.11 -3.15
N GLY A 9 5.67 24.18 -3.57
CA GLY A 9 6.58 23.03 -3.67
C GLY A 9 7.22 22.59 -2.35
N LEU A 10 6.98 23.32 -1.25
CA LEU A 10 7.54 23.06 0.07
C LEU A 10 6.62 22.24 0.98
N MET A 11 5.44 21.80 0.50
CA MET A 11 4.61 20.90 1.30
C MET A 11 5.32 19.54 1.39
N PRO A 12 5.73 19.10 2.59
CA PRO A 12 6.22 17.75 2.74
C PRO A 12 5.08 16.79 2.36
N LEU A 13 5.37 15.78 1.54
CA LEU A 13 4.48 14.62 1.46
C LEU A 13 4.32 14.13 2.89
N ALA A 14 3.10 14.21 3.43
CA ALA A 14 2.78 13.66 4.73
C ALA A 14 3.03 12.15 4.65
N ALA A 15 4.21 11.72 5.08
CA ALA A 15 4.50 10.31 5.27
C ALA A 15 3.64 9.83 6.44
N GLY A 16 2.93 8.72 6.26
CA GLY A 16 2.17 8.11 7.35
C GLY A 16 3.12 7.72 8.47
N GLU A 17 2.81 8.12 9.71
CA GLU A 17 3.49 7.62 10.90
C GLU A 17 3.07 6.17 11.15
N LEU A 18 4.02 5.28 11.46
CA LEU A 18 3.72 3.89 11.80
C LEU A 18 3.05 3.84 13.19
N LEU A 19 1.72 3.68 13.21
CA LEU A 19 0.95 3.60 14.45
C LEU A 19 1.12 2.24 15.16
N ALA A 20 1.11 1.14 14.39
CA ALA A 20 1.26 -0.21 14.91
C ALA A 20 1.71 -1.17 13.81
N GLN A 21 2.42 -2.23 14.20
CA GLN A 21 2.74 -3.36 13.35
C GLN A 21 2.47 -4.66 14.11
N LEU A 22 1.71 -5.57 13.48
CA LEU A 22 1.47 -6.91 14.01
C LEU A 22 1.99 -7.93 13.00
N CYS A 23 2.88 -8.81 13.46
CA CYS A 23 3.34 -9.96 12.69
C CYS A 23 2.60 -11.20 13.19
N GLY A 24 2.07 -12.01 12.27
CA GLY A 24 1.43 -13.28 12.62
C GLY A 24 2.40 -14.32 13.17
N ASN A 25 1.87 -15.40 13.74
CA ASN A 25 2.68 -16.50 14.30
C ASN A 25 3.04 -17.59 13.26
N GLY A 26 2.93 -17.30 11.96
CA GLY A 26 3.16 -18.26 10.87
C GLY A 26 4.64 -18.51 10.54
N GLY A 27 5.56 -17.85 11.23
CA GLY A 27 6.99 -17.88 10.92
C GLY A 27 7.36 -17.06 9.68
N ASN A 28 8.60 -17.21 9.23
CA ASN A 28 9.13 -16.52 8.04
C ASN A 28 9.00 -17.42 6.81
N TYR A 29 8.67 -16.83 5.66
CA TYR A 29 8.71 -17.51 4.37
C TYR A 29 10.15 -17.69 3.88
N THR A 30 10.35 -18.65 2.98
CA THR A 30 11.64 -18.88 2.32
C THR A 30 12.01 -17.73 1.39
N ALA A 31 13.19 -17.16 1.57
CA ALA A 31 13.71 -16.12 0.68
C ALA A 31 13.81 -16.63 -0.77
N ASN A 32 13.42 -15.79 -1.73
CA ASN A 32 13.28 -16.10 -3.15
C ASN A 32 12.26 -17.21 -3.46
N GLY A 33 11.37 -17.52 -2.52
CA GLY A 33 10.29 -18.49 -2.71
C GLY A 33 9.08 -17.92 -3.46
N THR A 34 8.18 -18.82 -3.86
CA THR A 34 6.93 -18.46 -4.57
C THR A 34 6.05 -17.53 -3.75
N TYR A 35 5.89 -17.77 -2.45
CA TYR A 35 5.17 -16.85 -1.55
C TYR A 35 5.73 -15.42 -1.59
N GLN A 36 7.06 -15.25 -1.61
CA GLN A 36 7.69 -13.93 -1.69
C GLN A 36 7.33 -13.22 -3.00
N SER A 37 7.40 -13.94 -4.13
CA SER A 37 7.04 -13.38 -5.44
C SER A 37 5.55 -12.98 -5.51
N ASN A 38 4.66 -13.82 -4.97
CA ASN A 38 3.23 -13.52 -4.88
C ASN A 38 2.97 -12.28 -4.02
N PHE A 39 3.62 -12.19 -2.86
CA PHE A 39 3.54 -11.02 -1.98
C PHE A 39 4.05 -9.75 -2.66
N ALA A 40 5.20 -9.82 -3.35
CA ALA A 40 5.79 -8.68 -4.04
C ALA A 40 4.86 -8.12 -5.14
N GLY A 41 4.18 -8.99 -5.89
CA GLY A 41 3.20 -8.56 -6.91
C GLY A 41 2.00 -7.83 -6.30
N ILE A 42 1.48 -8.32 -5.18
CA ILE A 42 0.42 -7.63 -4.44
C ILE A 42 0.92 -6.29 -3.89
N ALA A 43 2.09 -6.26 -3.25
CA ALA A 43 2.65 -5.04 -2.67
C ALA A 43 2.89 -3.93 -3.71
N ALA A 44 3.21 -4.30 -4.96
CA ALA A 44 3.42 -3.35 -6.05
C ALA A 44 2.12 -2.72 -6.59
N THR A 45 0.97 -3.38 -6.43
CA THR A 45 -0.29 -2.97 -7.10
C THR A 45 -1.36 -2.50 -6.12
N LEU A 46 -1.44 -3.13 -4.94
CA LEU A 46 -2.49 -2.88 -3.97
C LEU A 46 -2.57 -1.42 -3.48
N PRO A 47 -1.45 -0.70 -3.23
CA PRO A 47 -1.53 0.71 -2.84
C PRO A 47 -2.25 1.58 -3.87
N SER A 48 -1.87 1.47 -5.15
CA SER A 48 -2.47 2.24 -6.25
C SER A 48 -3.93 1.86 -6.49
N ASN A 49 -4.27 0.58 -6.37
CA ASN A 49 -5.64 0.10 -6.47
C ASN A 49 -6.51 0.65 -5.33
N THR A 50 -5.95 0.78 -4.13
CA THR A 50 -6.65 1.32 -2.96
C THR A 50 -6.87 2.81 -3.09
N SER A 51 -5.83 3.58 -3.45
CA SER A 51 -5.93 5.04 -3.57
C SER A 51 -6.84 5.50 -4.72
N SER A 52 -6.95 4.68 -5.77
CA SER A 52 -7.81 4.95 -6.93
C SER A 52 -9.23 4.42 -6.78
N SER A 53 -9.49 3.62 -5.74
CA SER A 53 -10.82 3.06 -5.46
C SER A 53 -11.74 4.15 -4.91
N PRO A 54 -13.00 4.26 -5.39
CA PRO A 54 -13.96 5.20 -4.82
C PRO A 54 -14.25 4.91 -3.34
N ASP A 55 -14.10 3.66 -2.92
CA ASP A 55 -14.30 3.22 -1.54
C ASP A 55 -13.04 3.36 -0.68
N LEU A 56 -11.92 3.80 -1.28
CA LEU A 56 -10.61 3.89 -0.64
C LEU A 56 -10.15 2.55 -0.04
N PHE A 57 -10.67 1.45 -0.58
CA PHE A 57 -10.48 0.08 -0.12
C PHE A 57 -10.25 -0.84 -1.31
N ALA A 58 -9.36 -1.82 -1.13
CA ALA A 58 -9.16 -2.88 -2.10
C ALA A 58 -8.68 -4.17 -1.42
N THR A 59 -8.96 -5.31 -2.06
CA THR A 59 -8.44 -6.62 -1.70
C THR A 59 -7.63 -7.20 -2.86
N ALA A 60 -6.63 -8.01 -2.57
CA ALA A 60 -5.85 -8.73 -3.58
C ALA A 60 -5.49 -10.14 -3.11
N THR A 61 -5.39 -11.05 -4.07
CA THR A 61 -4.98 -12.43 -3.85
C THR A 61 -4.00 -12.87 -4.91
N ALA A 62 -2.99 -13.66 -4.53
CA ALA A 62 -2.00 -14.20 -5.46
C ALA A 62 -1.56 -15.61 -5.06
N GLY A 63 -1.29 -16.46 -6.03
CA GLY A 63 -0.86 -17.85 -5.80
C GLY A 63 -1.97 -18.81 -5.42
N GLN A 64 -1.56 -20.01 -5.02
CA GLN A 64 -2.38 -21.12 -4.52
C GLN A 64 -1.64 -21.79 -3.38
N ALA A 65 -2.33 -22.59 -2.55
CA ALA A 65 -1.70 -23.28 -1.43
C ALA A 65 -0.50 -24.14 -1.89
N PRO A 66 0.65 -24.10 -1.19
CA PRO A 66 0.88 -23.44 0.10
C PRO A 66 1.30 -21.95 0.03
N ASP A 67 1.48 -21.39 -1.16
CA ASP A 67 2.05 -20.05 -1.39
C ASP A 67 0.99 -18.94 -1.61
N ALA A 68 -0.26 -19.18 -1.20
CA ALA A 68 -1.34 -18.22 -1.37
C ALA A 68 -1.14 -17.00 -0.45
N VAL A 69 -1.30 -15.80 -1.02
CA VAL A 69 -1.29 -14.53 -0.29
C VAL A 69 -2.67 -13.90 -0.41
N TYR A 70 -3.21 -13.46 0.73
CA TYR A 70 -4.45 -12.70 0.83
C TYR A 70 -4.13 -11.37 1.50
N ALA A 71 -4.54 -10.27 0.88
CA ALA A 71 -4.27 -8.93 1.37
C ALA A 71 -5.47 -8.00 1.20
N LEU A 72 -5.55 -7.01 2.08
CA LEU A 72 -6.48 -5.89 1.99
C LEU A 72 -5.73 -4.60 2.35
N ALA A 73 -6.22 -3.49 1.85
CA ALA A 73 -5.73 -2.17 2.20
C ALA A 73 -6.89 -1.18 2.26
N LEU A 74 -6.76 -0.20 3.15
CA LEU A 74 -7.75 0.85 3.41
C LEU A 74 -7.01 2.18 3.60
N CYS A 75 -7.37 3.18 2.81
CA CYS A 75 -6.95 4.56 3.02
C CYS A 75 -7.94 5.29 3.94
N ARG A 76 -7.46 6.30 4.65
CA ARG A 76 -8.29 7.15 5.51
C ARG A 76 -9.20 8.02 4.64
N GLY A 77 -10.49 8.09 4.96
CA GLY A 77 -11.52 8.72 4.10
C GLY A 77 -11.41 10.23 3.89
N ASP A 78 -10.66 10.93 4.75
CA ASP A 78 -10.43 12.37 4.74
C ASP A 78 -9.16 12.77 3.98
N VAL A 79 -8.41 11.81 3.41
CA VAL A 79 -7.22 12.08 2.63
C VAL A 79 -7.62 12.22 1.16
N PRO A 80 -7.39 13.38 0.52
CA PRO A 80 -7.68 13.54 -0.91
C PRO A 80 -6.83 12.54 -1.70
N ASN A 81 -7.42 11.94 -2.73
CA ASN A 81 -6.67 11.09 -3.66
C ASN A 81 -5.44 11.89 -4.15
N ALA A 82 -4.24 11.32 -4.06
CA ALA A 82 -3.00 11.98 -4.45
C ALA A 82 -2.97 12.39 -5.95
N THR A 83 -4.00 12.01 -6.71
CA THR A 83 -4.20 12.35 -8.12
C THR A 83 -5.33 13.35 -8.40
N ALA A 84 -5.94 13.93 -7.37
CA ALA A 84 -6.95 15.00 -7.52
C ALA A 84 -6.34 16.40 -7.35
#